data_AF-A0A410QHI9-F1
#
_entry.id   AF-A0A410QHI9-F1
#
_cell.length_a   1.000
_cell.length_b   1.000
_cell.length_c   1.000
_cell.angle_alpha   90.00
_cell.angle_beta   90.00
_cell.angle_gamma   90.00
#
_symmetry.space_group_name_H-M   'P 1'
#
loop_
_entity.id
_entity.type
_entity.pdbx_description
1 polymer ?
#
loop_
_entity_poly.entity_id
_entity_poly.type
_entity_poly.pdbx_seq_one_letter_code
_entity_poly.pdbx_strand_id
1 'polypeptide(L)'
;MNNLKPKGLAISMIIEAESANYGEGVGNVASLKKMSRGKGNQYTYISRQALRYNIGEQLGEKYAPVKAEGSGEKKVIQFDESATIDEYPEIDFFGYLKTEKGTGGKKRSAKIRISNAISLETFKGDLDFLTNKGLADRLKDDMNIAQAEIHRSYYRYTIVADLDQIGIDEEYSIELPNSEKTRRVKKLLDTVAFLYRDIRGRREDLKPLFAIGGVYDIKNPVFQNVVDIKDNRILVNQIQGVLYDNIAKDTYCGLVEGKFDNDNEIKSKLKSLSMPEFFNKLKAKVDDYYEGN
;
A
#
# COMPACT_ATOMS: atom_id res chain seq x y z
N MET A 1 -14.08 -27.76 -0.37
CA MET A 1 -14.64 -26.46 -0.76
C MET A 1 -14.71 -25.62 0.50
N ASN A 2 -14.08 -24.45 0.49
CA ASN A 2 -14.05 -23.56 1.65
C ASN A 2 -15.46 -22.98 1.93
N ASN A 3 -15.91 -23.05 3.19
CA ASN A 3 -17.24 -22.60 3.61
C ASN A 3 -17.30 -21.09 3.96
N LEU A 4 -16.22 -20.35 3.73
CA LEU A 4 -16.19 -18.91 4.02
C LEU A 4 -17.09 -18.11 3.08
N LYS A 5 -17.89 -17.21 3.66
CA LYS A 5 -18.68 -16.24 2.89
C LYS A 5 -17.75 -15.26 2.17
N PRO A 6 -18.02 -14.87 0.91
CA PRO A 6 -17.22 -13.87 0.21
C PRO A 6 -17.22 -12.53 0.97
N LYS A 7 -16.10 -12.16 1.59
CA LYS A 7 -15.93 -10.87 2.26
C LYS A 7 -14.67 -10.15 1.82
N GLY A 8 -14.78 -8.83 1.68
CA GLY A 8 -13.68 -7.95 1.35
C GLY A 8 -13.34 -7.03 2.52
N LEU A 9 -12.07 -7.00 2.92
CA LEU A 9 -11.53 -5.89 3.71
C LEU A 9 -11.12 -4.78 2.73
N ALA A 10 -11.65 -3.58 2.86
CA ALA A 10 -11.23 -2.44 2.03
C ALA A 10 -10.93 -1.22 2.91
N ILE A 11 -9.77 -0.60 2.69
CA ILE A 11 -9.29 0.54 3.46
C ILE A 11 -8.70 1.56 2.49
N SER A 12 -9.24 2.78 2.47
CA SER A 12 -8.64 3.92 1.77
C SER A 12 -8.05 4.88 2.77
N MET A 13 -6.82 5.31 2.51
CA MET A 13 -6.00 6.06 3.47
C MET A 13 -5.43 7.29 2.81
N ILE A 14 -5.19 8.30 3.64
CA ILE A 14 -4.34 9.44 3.32
C ILE A 14 -3.13 9.40 4.24
N ILE A 15 -1.96 9.51 3.62
CA ILE A 15 -0.66 9.63 4.28
C ILE A 15 -0.03 10.96 3.85
N GLU A 16 1.00 11.42 4.54
CA GLU A 16 1.85 12.52 4.09
C GLU A 16 3.24 11.94 3.83
N ALA A 17 3.86 12.30 2.72
CA ALA A 17 5.21 11.82 2.39
C ALA A 17 5.97 12.85 1.56
N GLU A 18 7.30 12.74 1.57
CA GLU A 18 8.17 13.59 0.76
C GLU A 18 9.02 12.76 -0.20
N SER A 19 8.86 13.03 -1.50
CA SER A 19 9.75 12.54 -2.56
C SER A 19 10.01 11.03 -2.50
N ALA A 20 8.95 10.26 -2.24
CA ALA A 20 9.04 8.89 -1.76
C ALA A 20 9.20 7.83 -2.87
N ASN A 21 9.15 8.19 -4.16
CA ASN A 21 9.41 7.24 -5.24
C ASN A 21 10.00 7.90 -6.50
N TYR A 22 11.28 7.63 -6.76
CA TYR A 22 11.95 8.04 -7.99
C TYR A 22 11.75 7.01 -9.12
N GLY A 23 11.72 7.50 -10.35
CA GLY A 23 11.76 6.71 -11.58
C GLY A 23 13.17 6.63 -12.15
N GLU A 24 13.25 6.32 -13.44
CA GLU A 24 14.50 6.45 -14.19
C GLU A 24 14.89 7.93 -14.30
N GLY A 25 16.14 8.24 -13.97
CA GLY A 25 16.69 9.57 -14.06
C GLY A 25 17.19 9.89 -15.47
N VAL A 26 17.38 11.18 -15.77
CA VAL A 26 18.01 11.64 -17.01
C VAL A 26 19.29 12.38 -16.63
N GLY A 27 20.45 11.84 -17.02
CA GLY A 27 21.74 12.36 -16.59
C GLY A 27 21.88 12.35 -15.06
N ASN A 28 22.26 13.49 -14.48
CA ASN A 28 22.38 13.67 -13.02
C ASN A 28 21.09 14.17 -12.35
N VAL A 29 19.94 14.05 -13.00
CA VAL A 29 18.63 14.44 -12.46
C VAL A 29 17.84 13.21 -12.05
N ALA A 30 17.51 13.14 -10.76
CA ALA A 30 16.60 12.14 -10.22
C ALA A 30 15.15 12.61 -10.31
N SER A 31 14.40 11.97 -11.22
CA SER A 31 13.00 12.31 -11.47
C SER A 31 12.06 11.51 -10.58
N LEU A 32 11.06 12.16 -9.98
CA LEU A 32 9.97 11.50 -9.27
C LEU A 32 9.07 10.77 -10.28
N LYS A 33 8.47 9.66 -9.84
CA LYS A 33 7.41 9.02 -10.62
C LYS A 33 6.19 9.94 -10.62
N LYS A 34 5.72 10.31 -11.82
CA LYS A 34 4.65 11.28 -12.03
C LYS A 34 3.61 10.74 -13.00
N MET A 35 2.39 11.25 -12.89
CA MET A 35 1.32 11.06 -13.86
C MET A 35 0.61 12.38 -14.15
N SER A 36 0.23 12.59 -15.41
CA SER A 36 -0.50 13.78 -15.84
C SER A 36 -2.01 13.57 -15.73
N ARG A 37 -2.75 14.58 -15.28
CA ARG A 37 -4.22 14.57 -15.23
C ARG A 37 -4.80 15.97 -15.45
N GLY A 38 -6.01 16.03 -16.00
CA GLY A 38 -6.73 17.31 -16.21
C GLY A 38 -6.01 18.19 -17.23
N LYS A 39 -5.86 19.49 -16.93
CA LYS A 39 -5.23 20.48 -17.80
C LYS A 39 -3.69 20.41 -17.79
N GLY A 40 -3.13 19.20 -17.78
CA GLY A 40 -1.69 18.97 -17.73
C GLY A 40 -1.05 19.03 -16.34
N ASN A 41 -1.85 19.05 -15.27
CA ASN A 41 -1.32 18.97 -13.91
C ASN A 41 -0.57 17.64 -13.71
N GLN A 42 0.58 17.70 -13.05
CA GLN A 42 1.37 16.53 -12.69
C GLN A 42 1.16 16.17 -11.22
N TYR A 43 1.04 14.89 -10.96
CA TYR A 43 0.90 14.32 -9.62
C TYR A 43 1.98 13.28 -9.43
N THR A 44 2.71 13.35 -8.32
CA THR A 44 3.70 12.32 -7.98
C THR A 44 2.97 11.10 -7.44
N TYR A 45 3.58 9.93 -7.56
CA TYR A 45 3.01 8.73 -6.97
C TYR A 45 4.06 7.76 -6.44
N ILE A 46 3.72 7.07 -5.35
CA ILE A 46 4.42 5.90 -4.86
C ILE A 46 3.77 4.69 -5.53
N SER A 47 4.56 3.89 -6.25
CA SER A 47 3.99 2.78 -7.00
C SER A 47 3.51 1.68 -6.05
N ARG A 48 2.46 0.96 -6.46
CA ARG A 48 1.96 -0.20 -5.70
C ARG A 48 3.04 -1.25 -5.44
N GLN A 49 4.02 -1.39 -6.35
CA GLN A 49 5.17 -2.28 -6.16
C GLN A 49 6.08 -1.78 -5.04
N ALA A 50 6.32 -0.47 -4.96
CA ALA A 50 7.08 0.13 -3.86
C ALA A 50 6.35 -0.06 -2.52
N LEU A 51 5.03 0.19 -2.46
CA LEU A 51 4.24 -0.06 -1.25
C LEU A 51 4.24 -1.54 -0.85
N ARG A 52 4.01 -2.44 -1.82
CA ARG A 52 4.10 -3.90 -1.60
C ARG A 52 5.46 -4.30 -1.02
N TYR A 53 6.54 -3.79 -1.59
CA TYR A 53 7.90 -4.08 -1.13
C TYR A 53 8.08 -3.67 0.34
N ASN A 54 7.64 -2.46 0.72
CA ASN A 54 7.76 -1.96 2.09
C ASN A 54 6.90 -2.75 3.08
N ILE A 55 5.67 -3.08 2.69
CA ILE A 55 4.80 -3.95 3.49
C ILE A 55 5.46 -5.32 3.66
N GLY A 56 6.01 -5.91 2.59
CA GLY A 56 6.72 -7.19 2.67
C GLY A 56 7.89 -7.16 3.66
N GLU A 57 8.73 -6.10 3.61
CA GLU A 57 9.91 -5.98 4.49
C GLU A 57 9.50 -5.83 5.95
N GLN A 58 8.43 -5.08 6.19
CA GLN A 58 7.99 -4.73 7.53
C GLN A 58 6.98 -5.71 8.11
N LEU A 59 6.49 -6.67 7.31
CA LEU A 59 5.63 -7.76 7.79
C LEU A 59 6.37 -8.63 8.81
N GLY A 60 7.71 -8.65 8.80
CA GLY A 60 8.52 -9.43 9.73
C GLY A 60 8.26 -10.93 9.60
N GLU A 61 8.01 -11.39 8.37
CA GLU A 61 7.80 -12.80 8.00
C GLU A 61 8.92 -13.25 7.06
N LYS A 62 9.10 -14.56 6.90
CA LYS A 62 10.08 -15.08 5.95
C LYS A 62 9.73 -14.65 4.53
N TYR A 63 10.74 -14.25 3.78
CA TYR A 63 10.59 -14.01 2.34
C TYR A 63 10.57 -15.31 1.57
N ALA A 64 9.67 -15.38 0.59
CA ALA A 64 9.64 -16.48 -0.35
C ALA A 64 10.97 -16.52 -1.12
N PRO A 65 11.66 -17.67 -1.19
CA PRO A 65 12.88 -17.78 -1.97
C PRO A 65 12.59 -17.50 -3.44
N VAL A 66 13.57 -16.89 -4.11
CA VAL A 66 13.51 -16.59 -5.54
C VAL A 66 14.60 -17.33 -6.28
N LYS A 67 14.31 -17.71 -7.51
CA LYS A 67 15.27 -18.26 -8.46
C LYS A 67 15.29 -17.43 -9.72
N ALA A 68 16.36 -17.59 -10.47
CA ALA A 68 16.46 -16.99 -11.77
C ALA A 68 16.24 -18.05 -12.85
N GLU A 69 15.32 -17.77 -13.76
CA GLU A 69 14.83 -18.72 -14.77
C GLU A 69 15.15 -18.20 -16.18
N GLY A 70 15.49 -19.10 -17.09
CA GLY A 70 15.90 -18.76 -18.45
C GLY A 70 17.42 -18.59 -18.62
N SER A 71 17.83 -18.15 -19.81
CA SER A 71 19.23 -18.02 -20.20
C SER A 71 19.55 -16.68 -20.86
N GLY A 72 20.80 -16.23 -20.71
CA GLY A 72 21.30 -14.97 -21.26
C GLY A 72 20.53 -13.75 -20.76
N GLU A 73 20.27 -12.79 -21.66
CA GLU A 73 19.55 -11.55 -21.38
C GLU A 73 18.05 -11.75 -21.10
N LYS A 74 17.49 -12.94 -21.36
CA LYS A 74 16.07 -13.28 -21.10
C LYS A 74 15.83 -13.85 -19.70
N LYS A 75 16.84 -13.81 -18.83
CA LYS A 75 16.76 -14.33 -17.47
C LYS A 75 15.79 -13.48 -16.64
N VAL A 76 14.77 -14.12 -16.08
CA VAL A 76 13.77 -13.48 -15.21
C VAL A 76 13.94 -13.96 -13.78
N ILE A 77 13.73 -13.06 -12.81
CA ILE A 77 13.68 -13.44 -11.40
C ILE A 77 12.22 -13.77 -11.06
N GLN A 78 12.00 -14.94 -10.48
CA GLN A 78 10.70 -15.44 -10.08
C GLN A 78 10.76 -16.19 -8.76
N PHE A 79 9.62 -16.47 -8.15
CA PHE A 79 9.57 -17.29 -6.94
C PHE A 79 10.03 -18.72 -7.23
N ASP A 80 10.74 -19.30 -6.26
CA ASP A 80 11.15 -20.70 -6.33
C ASP A 80 9.93 -21.62 -6.32
N GLU A 81 10.05 -22.79 -6.95
CA GLU A 81 8.96 -23.76 -7.02
C GLU A 81 8.57 -24.28 -5.63
N SER A 82 9.54 -24.35 -4.71
CA SER A 82 9.35 -24.74 -3.31
C SER A 82 8.62 -23.68 -2.46
N ALA A 83 8.52 -22.43 -2.90
CA ALA A 83 7.91 -21.36 -2.11
C ALA A 83 6.37 -21.48 -2.05
N THR A 84 5.79 -22.04 -1.01
CA THR A 84 4.33 -22.23 -0.88
C THR A 84 3.68 -21.30 0.15
N ILE A 85 2.37 -21.10 0.04
CA ILE A 85 1.66 -20.09 0.85
C ILE A 85 1.58 -20.45 2.33
N ASP A 86 1.79 -21.70 2.71
CA ASP A 86 1.85 -22.17 4.10
C ASP A 86 3.06 -21.60 4.85
N GLU A 87 4.19 -21.45 4.17
CA GLU A 87 5.40 -20.87 4.75
C GLU A 87 5.53 -19.35 4.55
N TYR A 88 5.03 -18.83 3.43
CA TYR A 88 5.35 -17.46 2.98
C TYR A 88 4.09 -16.60 2.81
N PRO A 89 3.74 -15.76 3.82
CA PRO A 89 2.61 -14.83 3.72
C PRO A 89 2.70 -13.85 2.55
N GLU A 90 3.91 -13.48 2.11
CA GLU A 90 4.10 -12.58 0.97
C GLU A 90 3.37 -13.07 -0.29
N ILE A 91 3.55 -14.35 -0.64
CA ILE A 91 2.97 -14.93 -1.85
C ILE A 91 1.52 -15.38 -1.63
N ASP A 92 1.10 -15.61 -0.38
CA ASP A 92 -0.31 -15.74 -0.05
C ASP A 92 -1.07 -14.44 -0.37
N PHE A 93 -0.52 -13.31 0.09
CA PHE A 93 -1.11 -11.98 -0.11
C PHE A 93 -1.01 -11.49 -1.55
N PHE A 94 0.18 -11.49 -2.13
CA PHE A 94 0.46 -10.80 -3.38
C PHE A 94 0.54 -11.71 -4.60
N GLY A 95 0.32 -13.02 -4.41
CA GLY A 95 0.32 -14.00 -5.47
C GLY A 95 1.70 -14.27 -6.05
N TYR A 96 1.74 -15.21 -6.98
CA TYR A 96 2.95 -15.62 -7.67
C TYR A 96 2.65 -16.03 -9.11
N LEU A 97 3.69 -16.00 -9.93
CA LEU A 97 3.77 -16.70 -11.20
C LEU A 97 5.08 -17.48 -11.18
N LYS A 98 4.97 -18.81 -11.29
CA LYS A 98 6.11 -19.73 -11.34
C LYS A 98 6.08 -20.42 -12.69
N THR A 99 6.94 -20.00 -13.59
CA THR A 99 7.08 -20.58 -14.92
C THR A 99 8.04 -21.74 -14.87
N GLU A 100 7.64 -22.83 -15.52
CA GLU A 100 8.45 -24.02 -15.75
C GLU A 100 8.48 -24.27 -17.27
N LYS A 101 9.65 -24.63 -17.79
CA LYS A 101 9.85 -24.80 -19.23
C LYS A 101 8.98 -25.94 -19.75
N GLY A 102 8.11 -25.63 -20.72
CA GLY A 102 7.23 -26.61 -21.35
C GLY A 102 5.90 -26.86 -20.63
N THR A 103 5.59 -26.10 -19.58
CA THR A 103 4.29 -26.13 -18.91
C THR A 103 3.58 -24.77 -19.00
N GLY A 104 2.31 -24.71 -18.58
CA GLY A 104 1.59 -23.44 -18.42
C GLY A 104 2.06 -22.59 -17.24
N GLY A 105 2.99 -23.12 -16.42
CA GLY A 105 3.36 -22.55 -15.12
C GLY A 105 2.24 -22.65 -14.08
N LYS A 106 2.59 -22.37 -12.83
CA LYS A 106 1.62 -22.24 -11.72
C LYS A 106 1.39 -20.76 -11.42
N LYS A 107 0.13 -20.38 -11.25
CA LYS A 107 -0.26 -18.98 -11.08
C LYS A 107 -1.27 -18.82 -9.95
N ARG A 108 -0.95 -17.91 -9.04
CA ARG A 108 -1.87 -17.41 -8.02
C ARG A 108 -2.05 -15.91 -8.20
N SER A 109 -3.30 -15.48 -8.40
CA SER A 109 -3.64 -14.05 -8.39
C SER A 109 -3.49 -13.46 -6.98
N ALA A 110 -3.06 -12.19 -6.91
CA ALA A 110 -2.99 -11.47 -5.65
C ALA A 110 -4.36 -11.42 -4.94
N LYS A 111 -4.36 -11.78 -3.65
CA LYS A 111 -5.53 -11.73 -2.77
C LYS A 111 -5.64 -10.39 -2.05
N ILE A 112 -4.52 -9.70 -1.91
CA ILE A 112 -4.44 -8.29 -1.50
C ILE A 112 -4.00 -7.43 -2.67
N ARG A 113 -4.78 -6.38 -2.94
CA ARG A 113 -4.55 -5.42 -4.01
C ARG A 113 -4.31 -4.05 -3.38
N ILE A 114 -3.27 -3.39 -3.85
CA ILE A 114 -2.85 -2.06 -3.40
C ILE A 114 -2.87 -1.15 -4.62
N SER A 115 -3.53 -0.01 -4.53
CA SER A 115 -3.43 1.04 -5.56
C SER A 115 -2.09 1.78 -5.44
N ASN A 116 -1.72 2.57 -6.46
CA ASN A 116 -0.63 3.52 -6.28
C ASN A 116 -1.04 4.57 -5.23
N ALA A 117 -0.11 5.02 -4.39
CA ALA A 117 -0.34 6.21 -3.60
C ALA A 117 -0.12 7.43 -4.47
N ILE A 118 -1.19 8.15 -4.80
CA ILE A 118 -1.15 9.30 -5.72
C ILE A 118 -1.24 10.57 -4.90
N SER A 119 -0.40 11.57 -5.22
CA SER A 119 -0.43 12.86 -4.54
C SER A 119 -1.79 13.54 -4.75
N LEU A 120 -2.29 14.19 -3.72
CA LEU A 120 -3.53 14.97 -3.74
C LEU A 120 -3.24 16.44 -4.09
N GLU A 121 -1.97 16.84 -4.05
CA GLU A 121 -1.50 18.14 -4.52
C GLU A 121 -0.70 18.01 -5.82
N THR A 122 -0.70 19.10 -6.58
CA THR A 122 -0.03 19.17 -7.89
C THR A 122 1.46 19.46 -7.68
N PHE A 123 2.31 18.63 -8.29
CA PHE A 123 3.75 18.86 -8.34
C PHE A 123 4.07 20.13 -9.14
N LYS A 124 4.97 20.97 -8.60
CA LYS A 124 5.32 22.27 -9.18
C LYS A 124 6.69 22.34 -9.85
N GLY A 125 7.42 21.23 -9.91
CA GLY A 125 8.75 21.20 -10.52
C GLY A 125 9.88 21.55 -9.55
N ASP A 126 9.64 21.45 -8.24
CA ASP A 126 10.64 21.78 -7.23
C ASP A 126 11.84 20.83 -7.29
N LEU A 127 13.03 21.39 -7.13
CA LEU A 127 14.32 20.69 -7.24
C LEU A 127 15.17 20.96 -6.01
N ASP A 128 15.82 19.91 -5.53
CA ASP A 128 16.92 19.96 -4.58
C ASP A 128 18.26 19.80 -5.29
N PHE A 129 19.27 20.56 -4.86
CA PHE A 129 20.63 20.55 -5.42
C PHE A 129 21.58 19.88 -4.44
N LEU A 130 22.02 18.69 -4.82
CA LEU A 130 22.93 17.86 -4.04
C LEU A 130 24.37 18.09 -4.52
N THR A 131 25.31 18.17 -3.59
CA THR A 131 26.75 18.27 -3.92
C THR A 131 27.58 17.31 -3.09
N ASN A 132 28.70 16.85 -3.65
CA ASN A 132 29.72 16.08 -2.92
C ASN A 132 30.86 16.97 -2.41
N LYS A 133 30.63 18.29 -2.24
CA LYS A 133 31.68 19.28 -1.93
C LYS A 133 32.58 18.88 -0.77
N GLY A 134 32.00 18.39 0.32
CA GLY A 134 32.74 17.96 1.51
C GLY A 134 33.67 16.76 1.29
N LEU A 135 33.47 15.98 0.23
CA LEU A 135 34.38 14.93 -0.22
C LEU A 135 35.42 15.47 -1.20
N ALA A 136 35.01 16.29 -2.17
CA ALA A 136 35.89 16.90 -3.17
C ALA A 136 37.00 17.75 -2.53
N ASP A 137 36.68 18.51 -1.49
CA ASP A 137 37.65 19.33 -0.76
C ASP A 137 38.78 18.53 -0.11
N ARG A 138 38.52 17.28 0.27
CA ARG A 138 39.55 16.41 0.86
C ARG A 138 40.64 16.04 -0.14
N LEU A 139 40.31 16.10 -1.44
CA LEU A 139 41.22 15.86 -2.55
C LEU A 139 41.68 17.16 -3.22
N LYS A 140 41.18 18.32 -2.79
CA LYS A 140 41.34 19.61 -3.48
C LYS A 140 40.89 19.55 -4.94
N ASP A 141 39.80 18.82 -5.19
CA ASP A 141 39.22 18.61 -6.51
C ASP A 141 37.89 19.37 -6.65
N ASP A 142 37.37 19.44 -7.87
CA ASP A 142 36.08 20.07 -8.19
C ASP A 142 34.90 19.21 -7.73
N MET A 143 33.85 19.86 -7.23
CA MET A 143 32.64 19.17 -6.82
C MET A 143 31.75 18.79 -8.01
N ASN A 144 30.97 17.73 -7.83
CA ASN A 144 29.87 17.37 -8.70
C ASN A 144 28.54 17.84 -8.10
N ILE A 145 27.63 18.20 -9.00
CA ILE A 145 26.25 18.58 -8.67
C ILE A 145 25.31 17.49 -9.23
N ALA A 146 24.35 17.08 -8.40
CA ALA A 146 23.20 16.29 -8.80
C ALA A 146 21.92 17.04 -8.42
N GLN A 147 20.84 16.77 -9.14
CA GLN A 147 19.53 17.35 -8.84
C GLN A 147 18.54 16.25 -8.51
N ALA A 148 17.63 16.52 -7.59
CA ALA A 148 16.52 15.62 -7.30
C ALA A 148 15.22 16.40 -7.27
N GLU A 149 14.22 15.92 -8.00
CA GLU A 149 12.88 16.44 -7.83
C GLU A 149 12.39 16.15 -6.41
N ILE A 150 11.79 17.17 -5.80
CA ILE A 150 11.23 17.08 -4.45
C ILE A 150 9.75 17.43 -4.46
N HIS A 151 8.97 16.70 -3.68
CA HIS A 151 7.55 16.99 -3.52
C HIS A 151 7.05 16.41 -2.20
N ARG A 152 6.66 17.30 -1.29
CA ARG A 152 5.92 16.95 -0.08
C ARG A 152 4.44 17.14 -0.33
N SER A 153 3.66 16.09 -0.10
CA SER A 153 2.22 16.14 -0.34
C SER A 153 1.47 15.10 0.49
N TYR A 154 0.16 15.28 0.60
CA TYR A 154 -0.74 14.19 0.93
C TYR A 154 -0.82 13.18 -0.21
N TYR A 155 -0.81 11.89 0.11
CA TYR A 155 -1.02 10.81 -0.85
C TYR A 155 -2.19 9.95 -0.45
N ARG A 156 -3.00 9.55 -1.43
CA ARG A 156 -4.09 8.60 -1.24
C ARG A 156 -3.76 7.25 -1.86
N TYR A 157 -3.98 6.18 -1.10
CA TYR A 157 -4.02 4.82 -1.64
C TYR A 157 -5.06 3.96 -0.94
N THR A 158 -5.33 2.81 -1.53
CA THR A 158 -6.35 1.86 -1.08
C THR A 158 -5.75 0.47 -1.03
N ILE A 159 -6.05 -0.27 0.04
CA ILE A 159 -5.81 -1.69 0.17
C ILE A 159 -7.17 -2.41 0.13
N VAL A 160 -7.26 -3.46 -0.69
CA VAL A 160 -8.39 -4.39 -0.68
C VAL A 160 -7.88 -5.81 -0.50
N ALA A 161 -8.47 -6.57 0.40
CA ALA A 161 -8.16 -7.97 0.65
C ALA A 161 -9.40 -8.86 0.46
N ASP A 162 -9.29 -9.88 -0.39
CA ASP A 162 -10.31 -10.91 -0.59
C ASP A 162 -10.18 -11.96 0.52
N LEU A 163 -10.81 -11.72 1.68
CA LEU A 163 -10.57 -12.50 2.90
C LEU A 163 -10.91 -13.99 2.73
N ASP A 164 -11.94 -14.32 1.95
CA ASP A 164 -12.34 -15.70 1.64
C ASP A 164 -11.28 -16.49 0.85
N GLN A 165 -10.25 -15.83 0.32
CA GLN A 165 -9.21 -16.45 -0.51
C GLN A 165 -7.82 -16.46 0.12
N ILE A 166 -7.63 -15.76 1.25
CA ILE A 166 -6.37 -15.75 1.99
C ILE A 166 -6.16 -17.11 2.64
N GLY A 167 -4.94 -17.63 2.54
CA GLY A 167 -4.56 -18.93 3.09
C GLY A 167 -5.12 -20.13 2.31
N ILE A 168 -5.58 -19.95 1.07
CA ILE A 168 -6.14 -21.02 0.24
C ILE A 168 -5.47 -21.02 -1.12
N ASP A 169 -4.76 -22.09 -1.47
CA ASP A 169 -4.06 -22.26 -2.75
C ASP A 169 -4.46 -23.55 -3.45
N GLU A 170 -5.29 -23.42 -4.50
CA GLU A 170 -5.78 -24.53 -5.30
C GLU A 170 -4.65 -25.23 -6.09
N GLU A 171 -3.64 -24.48 -6.54
CA GLU A 171 -2.49 -25.00 -7.32
C GLU A 171 -1.62 -25.99 -6.55
N TYR A 172 -1.65 -25.90 -5.22
CA TYR A 172 -0.90 -26.77 -4.30
C TYR A 172 -1.82 -27.50 -3.30
N SER A 173 -3.14 -27.35 -3.44
CA SER A 173 -4.14 -27.93 -2.53
C SER A 173 -3.89 -27.58 -1.05
N ILE A 174 -3.46 -26.34 -0.79
CA ILE A 174 -3.18 -25.83 0.56
C ILE A 174 -4.38 -25.06 1.07
N GLU A 175 -4.79 -25.37 2.30
CA GLU A 175 -5.73 -24.56 3.06
C GLU A 175 -5.23 -24.39 4.50
N LEU A 176 -5.01 -23.15 4.91
CA LEU A 176 -4.52 -22.80 6.24
C LEU A 176 -5.67 -22.77 7.26
N PRO A 177 -5.39 -23.07 8.54
CA PRO A 177 -6.39 -22.91 9.59
C PRO A 177 -6.82 -21.45 9.72
N ASN A 178 -8.06 -21.23 10.14
CA ASN A 178 -8.62 -19.88 10.29
C ASN A 178 -7.78 -19.00 11.23
N SER A 179 -7.21 -19.56 12.29
CA SER A 179 -6.30 -18.83 13.19
C SER A 179 -5.06 -18.26 12.48
N GLU A 180 -4.49 -18.98 11.51
CA GLU A 180 -3.36 -18.49 10.72
C GLU A 180 -3.80 -17.42 9.70
N LYS A 181 -4.98 -17.61 9.06
CA LYS A 181 -5.59 -16.61 8.18
C LYS A 181 -5.83 -15.29 8.95
N THR A 182 -6.42 -15.36 10.15
CA THR A 182 -6.63 -14.24 11.08
C THR A 182 -5.32 -13.56 11.43
N ARG A 183 -4.33 -14.32 11.92
CA ARG A 183 -3.02 -13.81 12.34
C ARG A 183 -2.34 -13.03 11.22
N ARG A 184 -2.33 -13.58 10.00
CA ARG A 184 -1.73 -12.95 8.82
C ARG A 184 -2.39 -11.60 8.51
N VAL A 185 -3.72 -11.56 8.42
CA VAL A 185 -4.44 -10.32 8.09
C VAL A 185 -4.25 -9.26 9.19
N LYS A 186 -4.24 -9.66 10.47
CA LYS A 186 -3.94 -8.74 11.58
C LYS A 186 -2.52 -8.19 11.51
N LYS A 187 -1.54 -9.03 11.17
CA LYS A 187 -0.16 -8.60 10.98
C LYS A 187 -0.01 -7.62 9.82
N LEU A 188 -0.76 -7.81 8.73
CA LEU A 188 -0.85 -6.84 7.64
C LEU A 188 -1.40 -5.50 8.15
N LEU A 189 -2.50 -5.52 8.92
CA LEU A 189 -3.10 -4.31 9.49
C LEU A 189 -2.12 -3.57 10.43
N ASP A 190 -1.41 -4.31 11.29
CA ASP A 190 -0.38 -3.74 12.18
C ASP A 190 0.79 -3.15 11.37
N THR A 191 1.22 -3.82 10.30
CA THR A 191 2.26 -3.32 9.40
C THR A 191 1.83 -2.03 8.72
N VAL A 192 0.59 -1.95 8.23
CA VAL A 192 0.05 -0.76 7.58
C VAL A 192 -0.11 0.40 8.57
N ALA A 193 -0.48 0.13 9.82
CA ALA A 193 -0.63 1.15 10.86
C ALA A 193 0.68 1.86 11.22
N PHE A 194 1.83 1.21 10.99
CA PHE A 194 3.17 1.71 11.30
C PHE A 194 4.10 1.76 10.08
N LEU A 195 3.55 1.73 8.86
CA LEU A 195 4.33 1.61 7.64
C LEU A 195 5.29 2.80 7.51
N TYR A 196 6.53 2.52 7.15
CA TYR A 196 7.53 3.53 6.78
C TYR A 196 8.19 3.17 5.45
N ARG A 197 9.07 4.04 4.97
CA ARG A 197 9.92 3.73 3.82
C ARG A 197 11.30 4.33 3.97
N ASP A 198 12.31 3.48 3.88
CA ASP A 198 13.70 3.93 3.78
C ASP A 198 14.05 4.24 2.32
N ILE A 199 14.48 5.47 2.05
CA ILE A 199 14.81 5.93 0.70
C ILE A 199 15.88 7.00 0.76
N ARG A 200 16.95 6.84 -0.04
CA ARG A 200 18.04 7.84 -0.18
C ARG A 200 18.58 8.37 1.16
N GLY A 201 18.77 7.46 2.13
CA GLY A 201 19.37 7.78 3.43
C GLY A 201 18.42 8.42 4.45
N ARG A 202 17.12 8.54 4.15
CA ARG A 202 16.09 9.00 5.10
C ARG A 202 14.97 7.97 5.25
N ARG A 203 14.19 8.13 6.32
CA ARG A 203 13.00 7.33 6.62
C ARG A 203 11.76 8.20 6.51
N GLU A 204 10.90 7.86 5.55
CA GLU A 204 9.59 8.49 5.36
C GLU A 204 8.54 7.80 6.22
N ASP A 205 7.77 8.59 6.97
CA ASP A 205 6.64 8.12 7.79
C ASP A 205 5.42 7.95 6.88
N LEU A 206 5.00 6.71 6.61
CA LEU A 206 3.85 6.40 5.77
C LEU A 206 2.62 6.01 6.61
N LYS A 207 2.58 6.39 7.89
CA LYS A 207 1.42 6.13 8.75
C LYS A 207 0.19 6.89 8.26
N PRO A 208 -1.01 6.28 8.30
CA PRO A 208 -2.24 6.97 7.94
C PRO A 208 -2.53 8.15 8.86
N LEU A 209 -2.88 9.28 8.25
CA LEU A 209 -3.41 10.48 8.92
C LEU A 209 -4.93 10.49 8.90
N PHE A 210 -5.51 9.93 7.85
CA PHE A 210 -6.93 9.63 7.72
C PHE A 210 -7.08 8.24 7.11
N ALA A 211 -8.06 7.47 7.58
CA ALA A 211 -8.40 6.18 7.02
C ALA A 211 -9.92 5.98 7.05
N ILE A 212 -10.47 5.33 6.04
CA ILE A 212 -11.87 4.90 6.03
C ILE A 212 -11.99 3.53 5.38
N GLY A 213 -12.76 2.65 6.00
CA GLY A 213 -12.87 1.28 5.54
C GLY A 213 -13.52 0.35 6.53
N GLY A 214 -13.56 -0.93 6.16
CA GLY A 214 -14.30 -1.95 6.88
C GLY A 214 -14.19 -3.31 6.21
N VAL A 215 -14.91 -4.28 6.78
CA VAL A 215 -15.08 -5.62 6.23
C VAL A 215 -16.50 -5.75 5.72
N TYR A 216 -16.64 -6.04 4.43
CA TYR A 216 -17.92 -5.96 3.71
C TYR A 216 -18.25 -7.27 3.01
N ASP A 217 -19.52 -7.48 2.68
CA ASP A 217 -19.98 -8.56 1.79
C ASP A 217 -19.70 -8.27 0.30
N ILE A 218 -18.88 -7.25 0.02
CA ILE A 218 -18.40 -6.89 -1.31
C ILE A 218 -16.87 -6.74 -1.28
N LYS A 219 -16.23 -6.99 -2.41
CA LYS A 219 -14.77 -6.85 -2.60
C LYS A 219 -14.39 -5.55 -3.32
N ASN A 220 -15.33 -4.61 -3.42
CA ASN A 220 -15.14 -3.36 -4.17
C ASN A 220 -14.31 -2.35 -3.36
N PRO A 221 -13.34 -1.63 -3.99
CA PRO A 221 -12.61 -0.52 -3.36
C PRO A 221 -13.46 0.76 -3.30
N VAL A 222 -14.56 0.75 -2.54
CA VAL A 222 -15.63 1.78 -2.59
C VAL A 222 -15.10 3.22 -2.48
N PHE A 223 -14.11 3.45 -1.63
CA PHE A 223 -13.61 4.79 -1.32
C PHE A 223 -12.39 5.23 -2.16
N GLN A 224 -11.84 4.37 -3.02
CA GLN A 224 -10.56 4.60 -3.72
C GLN A 224 -10.55 5.87 -4.58
N ASN A 225 -11.67 6.17 -5.24
CA ASN A 225 -11.80 7.33 -6.12
C ASN A 225 -12.52 8.51 -5.44
N VAL A 226 -12.77 8.43 -4.14
CA VAL A 226 -13.69 9.32 -3.41
C VAL A 226 -12.99 10.07 -2.28
N VAL A 227 -12.10 9.41 -1.54
CA VAL A 227 -11.29 10.09 -0.51
C VAL A 227 -10.43 11.13 -1.22
N ASP A 228 -10.48 12.39 -0.83
CA ASP A 228 -9.71 13.46 -1.47
C ASP A 228 -9.53 14.62 -0.50
N ILE A 229 -8.55 15.48 -0.80
CA ILE A 229 -8.24 16.69 -0.03
C ILE A 229 -8.33 17.90 -0.93
N LYS A 230 -8.92 18.96 -0.38
CA LYS A 230 -8.86 20.29 -0.96
C LYS A 230 -8.63 21.30 0.16
N ASP A 231 -7.65 22.18 0.00
CA ASP A 231 -7.34 23.26 0.95
C ASP A 231 -7.18 22.72 2.39
N ASN A 232 -6.37 21.66 2.57
CA ASN A 232 -6.16 20.92 3.83
C ASN A 232 -7.43 20.35 4.50
N ARG A 233 -8.51 20.17 3.73
CA ARG A 233 -9.79 19.60 4.21
C ARG A 233 -10.13 18.31 3.48
N ILE A 234 -10.58 17.31 4.23
CA ILE A 234 -11.14 16.07 3.67
C ILE A 234 -12.49 16.38 3.04
N LEU A 235 -12.74 15.89 1.82
CA LEU A 235 -14.03 16.06 1.14
C LEU A 235 -15.13 15.12 1.68
N VAL A 236 -15.57 15.36 2.91
CA VAL A 236 -16.52 14.48 3.66
C VAL A 236 -17.82 14.20 2.88
N ASN A 237 -18.37 15.21 2.19
CA ASN A 237 -19.60 15.02 1.42
C ASN A 237 -19.45 13.98 0.29
N GLN A 238 -18.26 13.87 -0.33
CA GLN A 238 -18.03 12.86 -1.36
C GLN A 238 -18.02 11.45 -0.75
N ILE A 239 -17.40 11.31 0.43
CA ILE A 239 -17.37 10.05 1.18
C ILE A 239 -18.79 9.61 1.55
N GLN A 240 -19.61 10.53 2.07
CA GLN A 240 -21.01 10.23 2.39
C GLN A 240 -21.83 9.85 1.15
N GLY A 241 -21.52 10.43 -0.02
CA GLY A 241 -22.22 10.15 -1.27
C GLY A 241 -22.07 8.72 -1.80
N VAL A 242 -21.08 7.96 -1.32
CA VAL A 242 -20.87 6.53 -1.68
C VAL A 242 -21.07 5.58 -0.50
N LEU A 243 -21.55 6.09 0.63
CA LEU A 243 -21.78 5.29 1.84
C LEU A 243 -23.14 4.59 1.74
N TYR A 244 -23.23 3.57 0.89
CA TYR A 244 -24.45 2.79 0.70
C TYR A 244 -24.91 2.12 2.00
N ASP A 245 -26.23 1.95 2.18
CA ASP A 245 -26.83 1.41 3.41
C ASP A 245 -26.27 0.04 3.83
N ASN A 246 -25.92 -0.79 2.85
CA ASN A 246 -25.38 -2.13 3.05
C ASN A 246 -23.91 -2.16 3.51
N ILE A 247 -23.17 -1.04 3.42
CA ILE A 247 -21.79 -0.92 3.92
C ILE A 247 -21.66 0.08 5.07
N ALA A 248 -22.63 0.97 5.24
CA ALA A 248 -22.56 2.09 6.19
C ALA A 248 -22.31 1.63 7.63
N LYS A 249 -22.98 0.54 8.06
CA LYS A 249 -22.89 0.03 9.44
C LYS A 249 -21.53 -0.60 9.78
N ASP A 250 -20.82 -1.10 8.78
CA ASP A 250 -19.51 -1.75 8.91
C ASP A 250 -18.37 -0.87 8.41
N THR A 251 -18.64 0.40 8.12
CA THR A 251 -17.63 1.38 7.74
C THR A 251 -17.19 2.17 8.96
N TYR A 252 -15.88 2.21 9.17
CA TYR A 252 -15.23 2.95 10.25
C TYR A 252 -14.32 4.02 9.66
N CYS A 253 -14.09 5.09 10.42
CA CYS A 253 -13.21 6.19 10.05
C CYS A 253 -12.17 6.37 11.15
N GLY A 254 -10.89 6.44 10.78
CA GLY A 254 -9.77 6.78 11.66
C GLY A 254 -9.21 8.15 11.32
N LEU A 255 -8.89 8.95 12.33
CA LEU A 255 -8.39 10.31 12.19
C LEU A 255 -7.23 10.57 13.14
N VAL A 256 -6.17 11.21 12.64
CA VAL A 256 -5.16 11.89 13.46
C VAL A 256 -5.60 13.34 13.64
N GLU A 257 -6.12 13.65 14.83
CA GLU A 257 -6.64 14.97 15.15
C GLU A 257 -5.56 16.06 15.11
N GLY A 258 -5.95 17.27 14.71
CA GLY A 258 -5.09 18.42 14.49
C GLY A 258 -4.46 18.48 13.09
N LYS A 259 -4.68 17.48 12.24
CA LYS A 259 -4.04 17.43 10.91
C LYS A 259 -4.83 18.12 9.81
N PHE A 260 -6.17 18.05 9.83
CA PHE A 260 -7.04 18.64 8.82
C PHE A 260 -7.86 19.78 9.39
N ASP A 261 -8.16 20.79 8.57
CA ASP A 261 -8.88 21.98 9.02
C ASP A 261 -10.37 21.70 9.32
N ASN A 262 -10.86 20.51 8.99
CA ASN A 262 -12.25 20.10 9.16
C ASN A 262 -12.45 18.87 10.07
N ASP A 263 -11.57 18.67 11.04
CA ASP A 263 -11.70 17.61 12.05
C ASP A 263 -13.10 17.52 12.69
N ASN A 264 -13.69 18.65 13.06
CA ASN A 264 -15.05 18.67 13.66
C ASN A 264 -16.13 18.16 12.69
N GLU A 265 -15.98 18.41 11.39
CA GLU A 265 -16.87 17.89 10.36
C GLU A 265 -16.69 16.37 10.20
N ILE A 266 -15.44 15.91 10.16
CA ILE A 266 -15.09 14.49 10.07
C ILE A 266 -15.66 13.73 11.28
N LYS A 267 -15.44 14.22 12.49
CA LYS A 267 -15.97 13.64 13.74
C LYS A 267 -17.48 13.57 13.75
N SER A 268 -18.17 14.66 13.42
CA SER A 268 -19.64 14.71 13.47
C SER A 268 -20.31 13.86 12.40
N LYS A 269 -19.81 13.89 11.16
CA LYS A 269 -20.45 13.21 10.03
C LYS A 269 -19.98 11.77 9.81
N LEU A 270 -18.71 11.47 10.06
CA LEU A 270 -18.11 10.14 9.85
C LEU A 270 -17.85 9.38 11.14
N LYS A 271 -18.11 10.00 12.31
CA LYS A 271 -17.92 9.38 13.64
C LYS A 271 -16.53 8.80 13.81
N SER A 272 -15.51 9.61 13.46
CA SER A 272 -14.12 9.17 13.45
C SER A 272 -13.65 8.72 14.83
N LEU A 273 -12.85 7.65 14.81
CA LEU A 273 -12.08 7.13 15.93
C LEU A 273 -10.66 7.66 15.88
N SER A 274 -9.89 7.49 16.97
CA SER A 274 -8.44 7.62 16.87
C SER A 274 -7.87 6.56 15.90
N MET A 275 -6.73 6.83 15.27
CA MET A 275 -6.12 5.88 14.35
C MET A 275 -5.85 4.49 14.97
N PRO A 276 -5.36 4.37 16.23
CA PRO A 276 -5.21 3.07 16.89
C PRO A 276 -6.54 2.33 17.08
N GLU A 277 -7.60 3.03 17.51
CA GLU A 277 -8.93 2.44 17.69
C GLU A 277 -9.52 1.95 16.36
N PHE A 278 -9.30 2.72 15.28
CA PHE A 278 -9.71 2.31 13.93
C PHE A 278 -9.08 0.97 13.53
N PHE A 279 -7.76 0.82 13.65
CA PHE A 279 -7.09 -0.44 13.33
C PHE A 279 -7.49 -1.58 14.27
N ASN A 280 -7.70 -1.32 15.56
CA ASN A 280 -8.23 -2.33 16.49
C ASN A 280 -9.63 -2.79 16.10
N LYS A 281 -10.49 -1.87 15.64
CA LYS A 281 -11.83 -2.20 15.16
C LYS A 281 -11.80 -3.08 13.91
N LEU A 282 -10.90 -2.79 12.97
CA LEU A 282 -10.71 -3.63 11.79
C LEU A 282 -10.18 -5.03 12.15
N LYS A 283 -9.21 -5.11 13.07
CA LYS A 283 -8.70 -6.40 13.57
C LYS A 283 -9.81 -7.24 14.22
N ALA A 284 -10.66 -6.62 15.04
CA ALA A 284 -11.82 -7.31 15.62
C ALA A 284 -12.79 -7.82 14.55
N LYS A 285 -13.03 -7.07 13.47
CA LYS A 285 -13.86 -7.54 12.34
C LYS A 285 -13.24 -8.70 11.56
N VAL A 286 -11.91 -8.79 11.53
CA VAL A 286 -11.19 -9.93 10.97
C VAL A 286 -11.33 -11.15 11.88
N ASP A 287 -11.21 -10.96 13.20
CA ASP A 287 -11.46 -12.02 14.20
C ASP A 287 -12.90 -12.57 14.05
N ASP A 288 -13.91 -11.68 14.03
CA ASP A 288 -15.32 -12.05 13.85
C ASP A 288 -15.55 -12.87 12.57
N TYR A 289 -14.81 -12.60 11.51
CA TYR A 289 -14.99 -13.28 10.22
C TYR A 289 -14.44 -14.71 10.21
N TYR A 290 -13.19 -14.89 10.66
CA TYR A 290 -12.51 -16.18 10.59
C TYR A 290 -12.75 -17.06 11.82
N GLU A 291 -12.96 -16.47 12.99
CA GLU A 291 -13.08 -17.19 14.27
C GLU A 291 -14.50 -17.13 14.87
N GLY A 292 -15.34 -16.20 14.40
CA GLY A 292 -16.72 -16.06 14.85
C GLY A 292 -17.75 -16.99 14.17
N ASN A 293 -17.31 -17.85 13.24
CA ASN A 293 -18.15 -18.84 12.55
C ASN A 293 -17.72 -20.28 12.89
#